data_AF-A0A4Q3U914-F1
#
_entry.id   AF-A0A4Q3U914-F1
#
_cell.length_a   1.000
_cell.length_b   1.000
_cell.length_c   1.000
_cell.angle_alpha   90.00
_cell.angle_beta   90.00
_cell.angle_gamma   90.00
#
_symmetry.space_group_name_H-M   'P 1'
#
loop_
_entity.id
_entity.type
_entity.pdbx_description
1 polymer ?
#
loop_
_entity_poly.entity_id
_entity_poly.type
_entity_poly.pdbx_seq_one_letter_code
_entity_poly.pdbx_strand_id
1 'polypeptide(L)'
;MTKRFTKVYGESLWRSKRFLAASDKTKLLYVYLLSNSHSNTIGAYTIPDGYALADLGWPIADYRAARDQLADAGLIVFDDDTSVVYVANWFKHSPPQNEKHAQGCQRMISELESDLVADVVQRDFDDANNERLAGRNPLDDPKVSTALMQSRLMGGRR
;
A
#
# COMPACT_ATOMS: atom_id res chain seq x y z
N MET A 1 11.84 -9.89 10.26
CA MET A 1 12.66 -10.00 9.03
C MET A 1 12.78 -8.60 8.44
N THR A 2 13.98 -8.04 8.36
CA THR A 2 14.20 -6.66 7.91
C THR A 2 13.84 -6.53 6.42
N LYS A 3 13.02 -5.53 6.05
CA LYS A 3 12.63 -5.24 4.66
C LYS A 3 13.89 -4.93 3.85
N ARG A 4 14.28 -5.83 2.93
CA ARG A 4 15.50 -5.65 2.09
C ARG A 4 15.29 -4.81 0.84
N PHE A 5 14.05 -4.74 0.35
CA PHE A 5 13.69 -4.03 -0.87
C PHE A 5 12.32 -3.38 -0.70
N THR A 6 12.14 -2.19 -1.29
CA THR A 6 10.83 -1.58 -1.51
C THR A 6 10.53 -1.60 -3.01
N LYS A 7 9.25 -1.76 -3.37
CA LYS A 7 8.84 -1.73 -4.78
C LYS A 7 8.53 -0.29 -5.16
N VAL A 8 9.31 0.28 -6.09
CA VAL A 8 9.00 1.55 -6.75
C VAL A 8 8.47 1.21 -8.14
N TYR A 9 7.25 1.64 -8.44
CA TYR A 9 6.56 1.27 -9.68
C TYR A 9 7.00 2.16 -10.83
N GLY A 10 8.14 1.83 -11.44
CA GLY A 10 8.81 2.68 -12.43
C GLY A 10 7.90 3.13 -13.58
N GLU A 11 7.22 2.22 -14.27
CA GLU A 11 6.42 2.60 -15.44
C GLU A 11 5.22 3.52 -15.08
N SER A 12 4.44 3.17 -14.05
CA SER A 12 3.28 4.00 -13.66
C SER A 12 3.70 5.33 -13.06
N LEU A 13 4.81 5.36 -12.31
CA LEU A 13 5.34 6.57 -11.70
C LEU A 13 5.80 7.58 -12.77
N TRP A 14 6.61 7.14 -13.73
CA TRP A 14 7.14 8.02 -14.78
C TRP A 14 6.10 8.39 -15.86
N ARG A 15 4.91 7.77 -15.86
CA ARG A 15 3.76 8.18 -16.66
C ARG A 15 2.76 9.05 -15.91
N SER A 16 2.91 9.18 -14.59
CA SER A 16 1.98 9.91 -13.73
C SER A 16 2.14 11.42 -13.94
N LYS A 17 1.15 12.07 -14.57
CA LYS A 17 1.15 13.52 -14.80
C LYS A 17 1.29 14.32 -13.50
N ARG A 18 0.59 13.90 -12.44
CA ARG A 18 0.68 14.51 -11.09
C ARG A 18 2.09 14.43 -10.51
N PHE A 19 2.78 13.30 -10.67
CA PHE A 19 4.17 13.14 -10.21
C PHE A 19 5.14 13.95 -11.08
N LEU A 20 4.97 13.94 -12.40
CA LEU A 20 5.84 14.66 -13.31
C LEU A 20 5.77 16.18 -13.12
N ALA A 21 4.60 16.71 -12.77
CA ALA A 21 4.37 18.13 -12.49
C ALA A 21 5.00 18.61 -11.16
N ALA A 22 5.33 17.69 -10.25
CA ALA A 22 5.93 18.03 -8.98
C ALA A 22 7.38 18.53 -9.12
N SER A 23 7.81 19.38 -8.19
CA SER A 23 9.21 19.82 -8.09
C SER A 23 10.15 18.65 -7.78
N ASP A 24 11.43 18.75 -8.12
CA ASP A 24 12.41 17.68 -7.86
C ASP A 24 12.52 17.34 -6.37
N LYS A 25 12.44 18.36 -5.51
CA LYS A 25 12.37 18.18 -4.06
C LYS A 25 11.13 17.36 -3.66
N THR A 26 9.96 17.69 -4.20
CA THR A 26 8.71 16.96 -3.93
C THR A 26 8.75 15.52 -4.46
N LYS A 27 9.35 15.30 -5.63
CA LYS A 27 9.59 13.96 -6.18
C LYS A 27 10.51 13.14 -5.28
N LEU A 28 11.58 13.75 -4.75
CA LEU A 28 12.48 13.09 -3.80
C LEU A 28 11.75 12.71 -2.50
N LEU A 29 10.90 13.58 -1.96
CA LEU A 29 10.08 13.26 -0.80
C LEU A 29 9.14 12.08 -1.08
N TYR A 30 8.50 12.04 -2.25
CA TYR A 30 7.64 10.91 -2.62
C TYR A 30 8.42 9.59 -2.67
N VAL A 31 9.61 9.58 -3.27
CA VAL A 31 10.48 8.40 -3.29
C VAL A 31 10.91 8.00 -1.88
N TYR A 32 11.26 8.96 -1.03
CA TYR A 32 11.57 8.71 0.38
C TYR A 32 10.41 8.04 1.12
N LEU A 33 9.18 8.51 0.92
CA LEU A 33 7.97 7.92 1.54
C LEU A 33 7.67 6.49 1.04
N LEU A 34 8.18 6.10 -0.13
CA LEU A 34 8.12 4.73 -0.61
C LEU A 34 9.17 3.82 0.05
N SER A 35 10.31 4.37 0.48
CA SER A 35 11.53 3.59 0.75
C SER A 35 12.12 3.73 2.15
N ASN A 36 11.61 4.62 3.00
CA ASN A 36 12.14 4.78 4.36
C ASN A 36 11.88 3.53 5.23
N SER A 37 12.54 3.49 6.39
CA SER A 37 12.50 2.40 7.36
C SER A 37 11.14 2.21 8.05
N HIS A 38 10.28 3.24 8.05
CA HIS A 38 8.94 3.21 8.64
C HIS A 38 7.90 2.60 7.70
N SER A 39 8.17 2.59 6.39
CA SER A 39 7.26 2.04 5.38
C SER A 39 6.97 0.55 5.58
N ASN A 40 5.71 0.16 5.46
CA ASN A 40 5.24 -1.22 5.69
C ASN A 40 4.57 -1.82 4.45
N THR A 41 3.79 -2.89 4.62
CA THR A 41 3.15 -3.63 3.53
C THR A 41 1.82 -3.03 3.07
N ILE A 42 1.19 -2.18 3.88
CA ILE A 42 -0.06 -1.50 3.55
C ILE A 42 0.15 -0.09 2.96
N GLY A 43 1.40 0.39 2.95
CA GLY A 43 1.75 1.71 2.42
C GLY A 43 1.30 2.88 3.29
N ALA A 44 0.80 2.59 4.50
CA ALA A 44 0.33 3.55 5.48
C ALA A 44 1.03 3.35 6.83
N TYR A 45 1.61 4.40 7.40
CA TYR A 45 2.41 4.30 8.63
C TYR A 45 2.61 5.68 9.28
N THR A 46 2.94 5.69 10.57
CA THR A 46 3.27 6.91 11.32
C THR A 46 4.71 7.35 11.01
N ILE A 47 4.87 8.60 10.60
CA ILE A 47 6.18 9.25 10.39
C ILE A 47 6.14 10.70 10.88
N PRO A 48 6.47 10.95 12.17
CA PRO A 48 6.61 12.30 12.67
C PRO A 48 7.68 13.06 11.91
N ASP A 49 7.45 14.36 11.66
CA ASP A 49 8.33 15.23 10.86
C ASP A 49 9.81 15.03 11.22
N GLY A 50 10.16 14.97 12.50
CA GLY A 50 11.55 14.83 12.98
C GLY A 50 12.32 13.64 12.41
N TYR A 51 11.67 12.50 12.15
CA TYR A 51 12.32 11.34 11.50
C TYR A 51 12.64 11.64 10.04
N ALA A 52 11.68 12.19 9.30
CA ALA A 52 11.88 12.57 7.91
C ALA A 52 12.93 13.68 7.75
N LEU A 53 12.94 14.68 8.64
CA LEU A 53 13.93 15.75 8.63
C LEU A 53 15.34 15.24 8.92
N ALA A 54 15.48 14.28 9.85
CA ALA A 54 16.78 13.68 10.15
C ALA A 54 17.36 12.91 8.96
N ASP A 55 16.53 12.16 8.23
CA ASP A 55 16.96 11.40 7.06
C ASP A 55 17.25 12.30 5.84
N LEU A 56 16.40 13.32 5.61
CA LEU A 56 16.49 14.19 4.44
C LEU A 56 17.48 15.35 4.62
N GLY A 57 17.75 15.75 5.87
CA GLY A 57 18.56 16.93 6.20
C GLY A 57 17.90 18.25 5.80
N TRP A 58 16.56 18.30 5.73
CA TRP A 58 15.83 19.47 5.26
C TRP A 58 15.36 20.38 6.40
N PRO A 59 15.17 21.68 6.12
CA PRO A 59 14.37 22.55 6.98
C PRO A 59 12.90 22.08 7.02
N ILE A 60 12.24 22.24 8.18
CA ILE A 60 10.83 21.84 8.34
C ILE A 60 9.89 22.52 7.35
N ALA A 61 10.15 23.79 7.01
CA ALA A 61 9.34 24.54 6.05
C ALA A 61 9.38 23.90 4.65
N ASP A 62 10.56 23.44 4.22
CA ASP A 62 10.73 22.79 2.92
C ASP A 62 10.06 21.42 2.89
N TYR A 63 10.16 20.66 3.98
CA TYR A 63 9.51 19.35 4.10
C TYR A 63 7.99 19.48 4.05
N ARG A 64 7.41 20.38 4.86
CA ARG A 64 5.96 20.59 4.88
C ARG A 64 5.44 21.09 3.53
N ALA A 65 6.12 22.07 2.92
CA ALA A 65 5.74 22.55 1.58
C ALA A 65 5.76 21.43 0.52
N ALA A 66 6.76 20.53 0.56
CA ALA A 66 6.82 19.38 -0.34
C ALA A 66 5.73 18.34 -0.03
N ARG A 67 5.46 18.07 1.26
CA ARG A 67 4.41 17.15 1.71
C ARG A 67 3.03 17.64 1.28
N ASP A 68 2.76 18.93 1.46
CA ASP A 68 1.50 19.57 1.07
C ASP A 68 1.32 19.51 -0.45
N GLN A 69 2.38 19.76 -1.24
CA GLN A 69 2.35 19.54 -2.69
C GLN A 69 2.01 18.08 -3.08
N LEU A 70 2.50 17.08 -2.33
CA LEU A 70 2.14 15.69 -2.58
C LEU A 70 0.67 15.40 -2.22
N ALA A 71 0.18 15.96 -1.12
CA ALA A 71 -1.20 15.80 -0.68
C ALA A 71 -2.17 16.45 -1.68
N ASP A 72 -1.90 17.69 -2.08
CA ASP A 72 -2.69 18.44 -3.08
C ASP A 72 -2.72 17.73 -4.44
N ALA A 73 -1.62 17.08 -4.82
CA ALA A 73 -1.52 16.29 -6.05
C ALA A 73 -2.22 14.91 -5.95
N GLY A 74 -2.77 14.55 -4.80
CA GLY A 74 -3.35 13.23 -4.53
C GLY A 74 -2.33 12.09 -4.67
N LEU A 75 -1.05 12.37 -4.37
CA LEU A 75 0.01 11.37 -4.33
C LEU A 75 0.13 10.72 -2.96
N ILE A 76 -0.24 11.44 -1.91
CA ILE A 76 -0.34 10.92 -0.54
C ILE A 76 -1.64 11.38 0.11
N VAL A 77 -2.01 10.71 1.19
CA VAL A 77 -2.91 11.25 2.23
C VAL A 77 -2.07 11.38 3.49
N PHE A 78 -2.23 12.48 4.22
CA PHE A 78 -1.49 12.73 5.45
C PHE A 78 -2.43 13.30 6.51
N ASP A 79 -2.27 12.83 7.73
CA ASP A 79 -2.97 13.34 8.91
C ASP A 79 -1.97 14.05 9.83
N ASP A 80 -2.14 15.35 10.02
CA ASP A 80 -1.27 16.19 10.84
C ASP A 80 -1.33 15.85 12.32
N ASP A 81 -2.46 15.36 12.83
CA ASP A 81 -2.64 15.10 14.27
C ASP A 81 -1.91 13.83 14.70
N THR A 82 -1.92 12.81 13.84
CA THR A 82 -1.35 11.48 14.12
C THR A 82 -0.02 11.23 13.40
N SER A 83 0.38 12.13 12.50
CA SER A 83 1.53 11.97 11.60
C SER A 83 1.47 10.71 10.73
N VAL A 84 0.27 10.17 10.49
CA VAL A 84 0.08 9.00 9.63
C VAL A 84 0.09 9.45 8.17
N VAL A 85 0.96 8.82 7.38
CA VAL A 85 0.99 8.99 5.92
C VAL A 85 0.44 7.74 5.25
N TYR A 86 -0.28 7.92 4.15
CA TYR A 86 -0.58 6.87 3.17
C TYR A 86 -0.08 7.26 1.79
N VAL A 87 0.67 6.39 1.15
CA VAL A 87 1.05 6.56 -0.27
C VAL A 87 -0.12 6.12 -1.15
N ALA A 88 -0.77 7.06 -1.83
CA ALA A 88 -2.02 6.81 -2.55
C ALA A 88 -1.86 5.77 -3.67
N ASN A 89 -2.87 4.91 -3.85
CA ASN A 89 -2.88 3.79 -4.80
C ASN A 89 -1.83 2.69 -4.48
N TRP A 90 -1.38 2.56 -3.23
CA TRP A 90 -0.42 1.53 -2.86
C TRP A 90 -0.90 0.13 -3.27
N PHE A 91 -2.16 -0.19 -2.99
CA PHE A 91 -2.73 -1.52 -3.25
C PHE A 91 -3.00 -1.82 -4.72
N LYS A 92 -3.11 -0.80 -5.60
CA LYS A 92 -3.12 -1.02 -7.06
C LYS A 92 -1.83 -1.67 -7.56
N HIS A 93 -0.76 -1.54 -6.79
CA HIS A 93 0.56 -1.93 -7.21
C HIS A 93 1.22 -3.00 -6.31
N SER A 94 0.79 -3.05 -5.05
CA SER A 94 1.07 -4.12 -4.08
C SER A 94 -0.23 -4.69 -3.51
N PRO A 95 -1.08 -5.34 -4.33
CA PRO A 95 -2.26 -6.00 -3.81
C PRO A 95 -1.86 -7.16 -2.87
N PRO A 96 -2.76 -7.56 -1.95
CA PRO A 96 -2.56 -8.77 -1.16
C PRO A 96 -2.29 -9.96 -2.08
N GLN A 97 -1.40 -10.87 -1.68
CA GLN A 97 -1.00 -11.99 -2.55
C GLN A 97 -1.76 -13.28 -2.26
N ASN A 98 -2.33 -13.38 -1.06
CA ASN A 98 -3.07 -14.53 -0.57
C ASN A 98 -3.88 -14.11 0.66
N GLU A 99 -4.69 -15.03 1.18
CA GLU A 99 -5.60 -14.76 2.29
C GLU A 99 -4.89 -14.40 3.60
N LYS A 100 -3.76 -15.04 3.90
CA LYS A 100 -2.97 -14.70 5.10
C LYS A 100 -2.39 -13.29 5.01
N HIS A 101 -1.93 -12.90 3.81
CA HIS A 101 -1.45 -11.55 3.57
C HIS A 101 -2.59 -10.54 3.72
N ALA A 102 -3.78 -10.83 3.15
CA ALA A 102 -4.95 -9.98 3.27
C ALA A 102 -5.37 -9.74 4.74
N GLN A 103 -5.44 -10.80 5.54
CA GLN A 103 -5.73 -10.70 6.98
C GLN A 103 -4.68 -9.89 7.74
N GLY A 104 -3.40 -10.05 7.39
CA GLY A 104 -2.32 -9.23 7.96
C GLY A 104 -2.48 -7.75 7.63
N CYS A 105 -2.82 -7.42 6.38
CA CYS A 105 -3.11 -6.06 5.95
C CYS A 105 -4.29 -5.47 6.73
N GLN A 106 -5.42 -6.17 6.83
CA GLN A 106 -6.60 -5.70 7.59
C GLN A 106 -6.25 -5.40 9.05
N ARG A 107 -5.46 -6.26 9.70
CA ARG A 107 -5.01 -6.00 11.07
C ARG A 107 -4.20 -4.71 11.16
N MET A 108 -3.22 -4.52 10.27
CA MET A 108 -2.40 -3.31 10.25
C MET A 108 -3.24 -2.05 9.96
N ILE A 109 -4.27 -2.15 9.11
CA ILE A 109 -5.19 -1.03 8.84
C ILE A 109 -5.98 -0.68 10.10
N SER A 110 -6.51 -1.67 10.83
CA SER A 110 -7.24 -1.45 12.08
C SER A 110 -6.38 -0.92 13.23
N GLU A 111 -5.05 -1.01 13.11
CA GLU A 111 -4.08 -0.50 14.08
C GLU A 111 -3.63 0.94 13.77
N LEU A 112 -4.07 1.53 12.64
CA LEU A 112 -3.77 2.92 12.32
C LEU A 112 -4.48 3.86 13.30
N GLU A 113 -3.74 4.85 13.80
CA GLU A 113 -4.28 5.86 14.74
C GLU A 113 -5.18 6.89 14.04
N SER A 114 -5.03 7.05 12.72
CA SER A 114 -5.80 8.00 11.92
C SER A 114 -7.01 7.34 11.28
N ASP A 115 -8.22 7.67 11.73
CA ASP A 115 -9.46 7.23 11.08
C ASP A 115 -9.55 7.75 9.63
N LEU A 116 -9.11 9.00 9.40
CA LEU A 116 -9.08 9.62 8.07
C LEU A 116 -8.25 8.79 7.09
N VAL A 117 -7.03 8.42 7.49
CA VAL A 117 -6.15 7.61 6.64
C VAL A 117 -6.67 6.17 6.56
N ALA A 118 -7.11 5.58 7.68
CA ALA A 118 -7.62 4.22 7.72
C ALA A 118 -8.79 4.00 6.73
N ASP A 119 -9.74 4.95 6.65
CA ASP A 119 -10.85 4.88 5.70
C ASP A 119 -10.38 4.84 4.24
N VAL A 120 -9.38 5.65 3.88
CA VAL A 120 -8.81 5.65 2.52
C VAL A 120 -8.10 4.34 2.24
N VAL A 121 -7.26 3.89 3.17
CA VAL A 121 -6.46 2.66 3.02
C VAL A 121 -7.37 1.44 2.94
N GLN A 122 -8.44 1.39 3.74
CA GLN A 122 -9.41 0.29 3.76
C GLN A 122 -10.16 0.20 2.42
N ARG A 123 -10.60 1.33 1.85
CA ARG A 123 -11.22 1.35 0.52
C ARG A 123 -10.28 0.84 -0.57
N ASP A 124 -9.05 1.38 -0.63
CA ASP A 124 -8.06 0.96 -1.62
C ASP A 124 -7.67 -0.52 -1.45
N PHE A 125 -7.64 -1.02 -0.21
CA PHE A 125 -7.43 -2.44 0.09
C PHE A 125 -8.58 -3.31 -0.41
N ASP A 126 -9.82 -2.94 -0.11
CA ASP A 126 -11.00 -3.73 -0.48
C ASP A 126 -11.15 -3.82 -1.99
N ASP A 127 -10.94 -2.72 -2.71
CA ASP A 127 -10.94 -2.70 -4.18
C ASP A 127 -9.93 -3.71 -4.75
N ALA A 128 -8.67 -3.62 -4.32
CA ALA A 128 -7.60 -4.51 -4.79
C ALA A 128 -7.82 -5.97 -4.36
N ASN A 129 -8.38 -6.20 -3.17
CA ASN A 129 -8.64 -7.53 -2.65
C ASN A 129 -9.82 -8.19 -3.38
N ASN A 130 -10.85 -7.42 -3.73
CA ASN A 130 -11.98 -7.88 -4.53
C ASN A 130 -11.55 -8.24 -5.95
N GLU A 131 -10.72 -7.41 -6.60
CA GLU A 131 -10.13 -7.73 -7.91
C GLU A 131 -9.33 -9.04 -7.88
N ARG A 132 -8.51 -9.23 -6.83
CA ARG A 132 -7.76 -10.48 -6.61
C ARG A 132 -8.68 -11.69 -6.46
N LEU A 133 -9.79 -11.56 -5.72
CA LEU A 133 -10.74 -12.65 -5.50
C LEU A 133 -11.54 -12.97 -6.77
N ALA A 134 -11.94 -11.96 -7.53
CA ALA A 134 -12.65 -12.13 -8.80
C ALA A 134 -11.78 -12.81 -9.87
N GLY A 135 -10.47 -12.54 -9.88
CA GLY A 135 -9.51 -13.18 -10.79
C GLY A 135 -9.12 -14.62 -10.42
N ARG A 136 -9.58 -15.15 -9.27
CA ARG A 136 -9.17 -16.46 -8.77
C ARG A 136 -9.98 -17.57 -9.45
N ASN A 137 -9.30 -18.53 -10.10
CA ASN A 137 -9.98 -19.74 -10.56
C ASN A 137 -10.36 -20.59 -9.33
N PRO A 138 -11.63 -21.00 -9.15
CA PRO A 138 -12.04 -21.84 -8.03
C PRO A 138 -11.25 -23.14 -7.90
N LEU A 139 -10.69 -23.64 -9.01
CA LEU A 139 -9.86 -24.84 -9.07
C LEU A 139 -8.45 -24.65 -8.46
N ASP A 140 -7.99 -23.40 -8.30
CA ASP A 140 -6.69 -23.10 -7.69
C ASP A 140 -6.73 -23.21 -6.16
N ASP A 141 -7.92 -23.33 -5.56
CA ASP A 141 -8.04 -23.61 -4.14
C ASP A 141 -7.79 -25.10 -3.87
N PRO A 142 -6.74 -25.46 -3.10
CA PRO A 142 -6.40 -26.86 -2.83
C PRO A 142 -7.55 -27.62 -2.18
N LYS A 143 -8.39 -26.96 -1.37
CA LYS A 143 -9.53 -27.61 -0.72
C LYS A 143 -10.62 -27.94 -1.73
N VAL A 144 -10.90 -27.03 -2.67
CA VAL A 144 -11.90 -27.22 -3.73
C VAL A 144 -11.43 -28.27 -4.74
N SER A 145 -10.17 -28.21 -5.17
CA SER A 145 -9.55 -29.19 -6.06
C SER A 145 -9.57 -30.60 -5.45
N THR A 146 -9.19 -30.71 -4.18
CA THR A 146 -9.21 -31.99 -3.45
C THR A 146 -10.63 -32.56 -3.30
N ALA A 147 -11.61 -31.73 -2.96
CA ALA A 147 -13.01 -32.15 -2.82
C ALA A 147 -13.59 -32.66 -4.16
N LEU A 148 -13.26 -32.00 -5.28
CA LEU A 148 -13.66 -32.43 -6.62
C LEU A 148 -12.95 -33.71 -7.07
N MET A 149 -11.68 -33.90 -6.71
CA MET A 149 -10.94 -35.13 -6.99
C MET A 149 -11.56 -36.31 -6.24
N GLN A 150 -11.91 -36.13 -4.97
CA GLN A 150 -12.58 -37.13 -4.15
C GLN A 150 -14.00 -37.43 -4.65
N SER A 151 -14.76 -36.44 -5.10
CA SER A 151 -16.11 -36.67 -5.64
C SER A 151 -16.08 -37.44 -6.98
N ARG A 152 -15.10 -37.18 -7.85
CA ARG A 152 -14.90 -37.92 -9.10
C ARG A 152 -14.46 -39.37 -8.88
N LEU A 153 -13.60 -39.62 -7.89
CA LEU A 153 -13.21 -40.98 -7.49
C LEU A 153 -14.38 -41.81 -6.95
N MET A 154 -15.34 -41.17 -6.28
CA MET A 154 -16.51 -41.83 -5.71
C MET A 154 -17.66 -42.03 -6.72
N GLY A 155 -17.69 -41.26 -7.82
CA GLY A 155 -18.69 -41.37 -8.90
C GLY A 155 -18.37 -42.43 -9.96
N GLY A 156 -17.14 -42.94 -10.03
CA GLY A 156 -16.67 -43.88 -11.05
C GLY A 156 -16.93 -45.38 -10.77
N ARG A 157 -17.72 -45.72 -9.75
CA ARG A 157 -18.14 -47.11 -9.49
C ARG A 157 -19.61 -47.29 -9.88
N ARG A 158 -19.87 -47.47 -11.17
CA ARG A 158 -21.06 -48.16 -11.69
C ARG A 158 -20.67 -48.99 -12.90
#